data_AF-A0A6I0K5B1-F1
#
_entry.id   AF-A0A6I0K5B1-F1
#
_cell.length_a   1.000
_cell.length_b   1.000
_cell.length_c   1.000
_cell.angle_alpha   90.00
_cell.angle_beta   90.00
_cell.angle_gamma   90.00
#
_symmetry.space_group_name_H-M   'P 1'
#
loop_
_entity.id
_entity.type
_entity.pdbx_description
1 polymer ?
#
loop_
_entity_poly.entity_id
_entity_poly.type
_entity_poly.pdbx_seq_one_letter_code
_entity_poly.pdbx_strand_id
1 'polypeptide(L)' 'MGGFFGTVSKASCVTDLFYGTDYNSHLGTKRGGLATYDAEEGMFARSIHNLE' A
#
# COMPACT_ATOMS: atom_id res chain seq x y z
N MET A 1 -2.29 -11.42 -13.25
CA MET A 1 -1.91 -10.00 -13.41
C MET A 1 -1.75 -9.41 -12.02
N GLY A 2 -1.10 -8.25 -11.90
CA GLY A 2 -0.94 -7.52 -10.65
C GLY A 2 -0.56 -6.07 -10.95
N GLY A 3 -0.61 -5.21 -9.94
CA GLY A 3 -0.27 -3.80 -10.06
C GLY A 3 0.32 -3.26 -8.77
N PHE A 4 1.05 -2.15 -8.89
CA PHE A 4 1.55 -1.39 -7.75
C PHE A 4 1.06 0.05 -7.85
N PHE A 5 0.77 0.63 -6.68
CA PHE A 5 0.51 2.04 -6.52
C PHE A 5 1.42 2.57 -5.41
N GLY A 6 1.91 3.80 -5.57
CA GLY A 6 2.82 4.43 -4.63
C GLY A 6 2.58 5.93 -4.57
N THR A 7 2.77 6.50 -3.38
CA THR A 7 2.67 7.94 -3.14
C THR A 7 3.79 8.37 -2.20
N VAL A 8 4.24 9.62 -2.34
CA VAL A 8 5.27 10.24 -1.51
C VAL A 8 4.82 11.66 -1.23
N SER A 9 4.79 12.04 0.05
CA SER A 9 4.41 13.38 0.48
C SER A 9 5.20 13.78 1.73
N LYS A 10 5.31 15.08 1.97
CA LYS A 10 5.81 15.64 3.24
C LYS A 10 4.78 15.56 4.36
N ALA A 11 3.52 15.32 4.01
CA ALA A 11 2.42 15.07 4.94
C ALA A 11 2.01 13.58 4.87
N SER A 12 1.20 13.12 5.82
CA SER A 12 0.67 11.75 5.79
C SER A 12 -0.10 11.50 4.49
N CYS A 13 0.31 10.46 3.78
CA CYS A 13 -0.28 10.02 2.50
C CYS A 13 -0.71 8.55 2.53
N VAL A 14 -0.86 7.97 3.73
CA VAL A 14 -1.29 6.57 3.93
C VAL A 14 -2.68 6.35 3.32
N THR A 15 -3.58 7.31 3.45
CA THR A 15 -4.93 7.25 2.88
C THR A 15 -4.91 7.22 1.35
N ASP A 16 -4.06 8.04 0.73
CA ASP A 16 -3.92 8.07 -0.74
C ASP A 16 -3.34 6.75 -1.24
N LEU A 17 -2.34 6.21 -0.54
CA LEU A 17 -1.77 4.89 -0.82
C LEU A 17 -2.86 3.81 -0.79
N PHE A 18 -3.68 3.80 0.27
CA PHE A 18 -4.75 2.82 0.44
C PHE A 18 -5.75 2.84 -0.72
N TYR A 19 -6.34 3.99 -1.01
CA TYR A 19 -7.35 4.09 -2.07
C TYR A 19 -6.76 3.89 -3.48
N GLY A 20 -5.54 4.35 -3.74
CA GLY A 20 -4.88 4.12 -5.01
C GLY A 20 -4.51 2.65 -5.24
N THR A 21 -4.15 1.91 -4.19
CA THR A 21 -3.99 0.46 -4.26
C THR A 21 -5.32 -0.26 -4.46
N ASP A 22 -6.37 0.13 -3.73
CA ASP A 22 -7.71 -0.49 -3.82
C ASP A 22 -8.35 -0.33 -5.21
N TYR A 23 -8.11 0.79 -5.90
CA TYR A 23 -8.52 0.98 -7.29
C TYR A 23 -7.98 -0.12 -8.24
N ASN A 24 -6.77 -0.62 -7.95
CA ASN A 24 -6.10 -1.65 -8.73
C ASN A 24 -6.46 -3.09 -8.27
N SER A 25 -7.40 -3.27 -7.34
CA SER A 25 -7.82 -4.59 -6.83
C SER A 25 -8.27 -5.57 -7.92
N HIS A 26 -8.86 -5.06 -9.00
CA HIS A 26 -9.27 -5.84 -10.17
C HIS A 26 -8.09 -6.47 -10.95
N LEU A 27 -6.86 -5.98 -10.76
CA LEU A 27 -5.69 -6.48 -11.48
C LEU A 27 -5.12 -7.77 -10.87
N GLY A 28 -5.45 -8.12 -9.61
CA GLY A 28 -4.93 -9.33 -8.97
C GLY A 28 -5.66 -9.71 -7.69
N THR A 29 -5.98 -11.00 -7.57
CA THR A 29 -6.85 -11.55 -6.50
C THR A 29 -6.15 -12.55 -5.57
N LYS A 30 -4.84 -12.77 -5.71
CA LYS A 30 -4.10 -13.75 -4.89
C LYS A 30 -3.51 -13.15 -3.62
N ARG A 31 -2.74 -12.07 -3.74
CA ARG A 31 -2.03 -11.45 -2.62
C ARG A 31 -2.13 -9.95 -2.74
N GLY A 32 -2.31 -9.29 -1.60
CA GLY A 32 -2.41 -7.84 -1.49
C GLY A 32 -1.68 -7.34 -0.26
N GLY A 33 -1.37 -6.06 -0.25
CA GLY A 33 -0.68 -5.46 0.87
C GLY A 33 -0.17 -4.06 0.61
N LEU A 34 0.29 -3.43 1.69
CA LEU A 34 0.81 -2.07 1.71
C LEU A 34 2.11 -2.04 2.52
N ALA A 35 2.97 -1.10 2.19
CA ALA A 35 4.13 -0.74 3.00
C ALA A 35 4.19 0.79 3.13
N THR A 36 4.38 1.28 4.34
CA THR A 36 4.45 2.70 4.67
C THR A 36 5.71 2.96 5.48
N TYR A 37 6.28 4.15 5.31
CA TYR A 37 7.39 4.62 6.13
C TYR A 37 6.85 5.51 7.24
N ASP A 38 7.16 5.18 8.49
CA ASP A 38 6.93 6.03 9.64
C ASP A 38 8.18 6.87 9.89
N ALA A 39 8.05 8.18 9.74
CA ALA A 39 9.17 9.10 9.94
C ALA A 39 9.47 9.38 11.42
N GLU A 40 8.49 9.20 12.31
CA GLU A 40 8.67 9.39 13.76
C GLU A 40 9.45 8.22 14.35
N GLU A 41 9.09 6.99 13.97
CA GLU A 41 9.77 5.77 14.43
C GLU A 41 10.96 5.37 13.54
N GLY A 42 11.13 6.04 12.39
CA GLY A 42 12.23 5.80 11.46
C GLY A 42 12.21 4.41 10.82
N MET A 43 11.03 3.79 10.69
CA MET A 43 10.88 2.40 10.29
C MET A 43 9.81 2.18 9.22
N PHE A 44 9.94 1.07 8.49
CA PHE A 44 8.92 0.64 7.54
C PHE A 44 7.93 -0.32 8.21
N ALA A 45 6.65 0.02 8.16
CA ALA A 45 5.56 -0.88 8.48
C ALA A 45 5.05 -1.53 7.19
N ARG A 46 4.82 -2.84 7.21
CA ARG A 46 4.26 -3.56 6.06
C ARG A 46 3.24 -4.61 6.49
N SER A 47 2.20 -4.77 5.70
CA SER A 47 1.25 -5.86 5.82
C SER A 47 0.99 -6.44 4.43
N ILE A 48 1.36 -7.70 4.22
CA ILE A 48 1.15 -8.43 2.96
C ILE A 48 0.49 -9.76 3.31
N HIS A 49 -0.67 -10.02 2.74
CA HIS A 49 -1.50 -11.18 3.05
C HIS A 49 -2.06 -11.84 1.80
N ASN A 50 -2.61 -13.04 1.99
CA ASN A 50 -3.38 -13.73 0.95
C ASN A 50 -4.79 -13.13 0.91
N LEU A 51 -5.32 -12.91 -0.29
CA LEU A 51 -6.71 -12.47 -0.51
C LEU A 51 -7.65 -13.65 -0.80
N GLU A 52 -7.07 -14.85 -0.88
CA GLU A 52 -7.72 -16.13 -1.09
C GLU A 52 -7.84 -16.90 0.24
#